data_AF-A0A8D1VKI2-F1
#
_entry.id   AF-A0A8D1VKI2-F1
#
_cell.length_a   1.000
_cell.length_b   1.000
_cell.length_c   1.000
_cell.angle_alpha   90.00
_cell.angle_beta   90.00
_cell.angle_gamma   90.00
#
_symmetry.space_group_name_H-M   'P 1'
#
loop_
_entity.id
_entity.type
_entity.pdbx_description
1 polymer ?
#
loop_
_entity_poly.entity_id
_entity_poly.type
_entity_poly.pdbx_seq_one_letter_code
_entity_poly.pdbx_strand_id
1 'polypeptide(L)'
;MKRHKTVTQMRAKEETTENQLSDQEILSLQGKDLSLLMLKMMQDVGHKLEAKTDNLQETLTKEIQDRKREQEEMQNTIPEIKNSLDAANSRIREAEEGISKVEDRRVEITDREQKREKRSKTNEESLRELWDNVKRTNIRIIGVPEGEEREKGTEKILKETIAKNFPNMGKEPLTQIQEAQRLPYKINPRRKPKETHTNPTDQN
;
A
#
# COMPACT_ATOMS: atom_id res chain seq x y z
N MET A 1 19.32 -149.61 13.18
CA MET A 1 19.83 -148.72 14.26
C MET A 1 20.42 -147.47 13.62
N LYS A 2 20.18 -146.32 14.23
CA LYS A 2 20.38 -144.92 13.76
C LYS A 2 21.78 -144.60 13.19
N ARG A 3 21.84 -143.62 12.27
CA ARG A 3 22.37 -142.26 12.53
C ARG A 3 22.23 -141.34 11.30
N HIS A 4 21.65 -140.16 11.54
CA HIS A 4 21.46 -139.04 10.61
C HIS A 4 22.74 -138.25 10.36
N LYS A 5 22.78 -137.51 9.23
CA LYS A 5 23.33 -136.14 9.11
C LYS A 5 22.58 -135.37 8.01
N THR A 6 22.32 -134.09 8.27
CA THR A 6 21.66 -133.07 7.42
C THR A 6 22.72 -132.07 6.91
N VAL A 7 22.44 -131.35 5.81
CA VAL A 7 22.98 -130.04 5.30
C VAL A 7 22.99 -130.10 3.75
N THR A 8 22.61 -129.14 2.90
CA THR A 8 21.97 -127.80 2.92
C THR A 8 21.67 -127.44 1.44
N GLN A 9 20.65 -126.61 1.22
CA GLN A 9 20.06 -126.21 -0.08
C GLN A 9 20.75 -124.96 -0.66
N MET A 10 20.96 -124.89 -1.99
CA MET A 10 21.09 -123.65 -2.79
C MET A 10 20.54 -123.94 -4.20
N ARG A 11 19.38 -123.39 -4.61
CA ARG A 11 19.11 -122.05 -5.18
C ARG A 11 19.30 -122.05 -6.70
N ALA A 12 18.20 -121.90 -7.43
CA ALA A 12 18.15 -121.25 -8.74
C ALA A 12 16.75 -120.63 -8.89
N LYS A 13 16.70 -119.30 -8.80
CA LYS A 13 15.57 -118.45 -9.12
C LYS A 13 16.16 -117.47 -10.12
N GLU A 14 15.74 -117.52 -11.36
CA GLU A 14 16.06 -116.49 -12.34
C GLU A 14 15.04 -116.61 -13.46
N GLU A 15 14.01 -115.77 -13.38
CA GLU A 15 13.53 -115.04 -14.54
C GLU A 15 12.57 -113.94 -14.09
N THR A 16 12.58 -112.84 -14.85
CA THR A 16 11.78 -111.61 -14.79
C THR A 16 12.22 -110.53 -13.79
N THR A 17 12.78 -109.42 -14.33
CA THR A 17 12.47 -108.00 -14.01
C THR A 17 13.49 -106.99 -14.61
N GLU A 18 13.86 -107.08 -15.90
CA GLU A 18 14.72 -106.03 -16.51
C GLU A 18 13.92 -104.82 -17.03
N ASN A 19 12.64 -104.99 -17.40
CA ASN A 19 11.81 -103.89 -17.94
C ASN A 19 11.13 -103.00 -16.89
N GLN A 20 11.15 -103.35 -15.60
CA GLN A 20 10.56 -102.52 -14.52
C GLN A 20 11.58 -101.55 -13.89
N LEU A 21 12.88 -101.80 -14.10
CA LEU A 21 13.97 -101.01 -13.53
C LEU A 21 14.26 -99.74 -14.35
N SER A 22 14.12 -99.77 -15.68
CA SER A 22 14.36 -98.58 -16.50
C SER A 22 13.26 -97.52 -16.38
N ASP A 23 11.99 -97.93 -16.30
CA ASP A 23 10.86 -96.99 -16.25
C ASP A 23 10.79 -96.26 -14.89
N GLN A 24 11.16 -96.94 -13.79
CA GLN A 24 11.27 -96.36 -12.45
C GLN A 24 12.43 -95.34 -12.38
N GLU A 25 13.57 -95.60 -13.04
CA GLU A 25 14.72 -94.70 -13.10
C GLU A 25 14.45 -93.48 -14.00
N ILE A 26 13.78 -93.68 -15.15
CA ILE A 26 13.36 -92.62 -16.08
C ILE A 26 12.32 -91.69 -15.42
N LEU A 27 11.33 -92.24 -14.71
CA LEU A 27 10.33 -91.45 -13.96
C LEU A 27 10.95 -90.68 -12.78
N SER A 28 11.98 -91.21 -12.10
CA SER A 28 12.69 -90.53 -11.01
C SER A 28 13.62 -89.40 -11.49
N LEU A 29 14.25 -89.57 -12.66
CA LEU A 29 15.07 -88.54 -13.32
C LEU A 29 14.22 -87.33 -13.73
N GLN A 30 13.03 -87.55 -14.31
CA GLN A 30 12.09 -86.50 -14.68
C GLN A 30 11.55 -85.68 -13.48
N GLY A 31 11.36 -86.33 -12.32
CA GLY A 31 10.97 -85.63 -11.08
C GLY A 31 12.06 -84.73 -10.49
N LYS A 32 13.34 -85.13 -10.62
CA LYS A 32 14.50 -84.32 -10.21
C LYS A 32 14.68 -83.09 -11.10
N ASP A 33 14.46 -83.24 -12.41
CA ASP A 33 14.50 -82.12 -13.36
C ASP A 33 13.38 -81.09 -13.10
N LEU A 34 12.17 -81.55 -12.76
CA LEU A 34 11.06 -80.66 -12.37
C LEU A 34 11.36 -79.89 -11.07
N SER A 35 11.97 -80.58 -10.08
CA SER A 35 12.35 -79.97 -8.81
C SER A 35 13.46 -78.91 -8.99
N LEU A 36 14.44 -79.18 -9.85
CA LEU A 36 15.49 -78.23 -10.22
C LEU A 36 14.92 -77.00 -10.95
N LEU A 37 13.95 -77.22 -11.85
CA LEU A 37 13.25 -76.15 -12.55
C LEU A 37 12.47 -75.25 -11.57
N MET A 38 11.75 -75.83 -10.61
CA MET A 38 11.07 -75.07 -9.55
C MET A 38 12.04 -74.25 -8.69
N LEU A 39 13.19 -74.83 -8.31
CA LEU A 39 14.21 -74.12 -7.53
C LEU A 39 14.75 -72.90 -8.26
N LYS A 40 15.04 -73.03 -9.57
CA LYS A 40 15.52 -71.91 -10.40
C LYS A 40 14.48 -70.80 -10.52
N MET A 41 13.20 -71.14 -10.72
CA MET A 41 12.11 -70.15 -10.73
C MET A 41 11.95 -69.44 -9.38
N MET A 42 12.08 -70.16 -8.27
CA MET A 42 12.03 -69.56 -6.93
C MET A 42 13.21 -68.61 -6.68
N GLN A 43 14.41 -68.96 -7.14
CA GLN A 43 15.59 -68.09 -7.06
C GLN A 43 15.41 -66.81 -7.87
N ASP A 44 14.96 -66.91 -9.13
CA ASP A 44 14.68 -65.74 -9.97
C ASP A 44 13.62 -64.82 -9.34
N VAL A 45 12.55 -65.40 -8.78
CA VAL A 45 11.52 -64.64 -8.05
C VAL A 45 12.10 -64.00 -6.79
N GLY A 46 12.93 -64.72 -6.03
CA GLY A 46 13.62 -64.21 -4.83
C GLY A 46 14.51 -63.02 -5.15
N HIS A 47 15.40 -63.14 -6.14
CA HIS A 47 16.27 -62.04 -6.57
C HIS A 47 15.48 -60.84 -7.10
N LYS A 48 14.38 -61.06 -7.82
CA LYS A 48 13.51 -59.97 -8.30
C LYS A 48 12.78 -59.26 -7.16
N LEU A 49 12.41 -59.99 -6.10
CA LEU A 49 11.83 -59.41 -4.89
C LEU A 49 12.89 -58.61 -4.11
N GLU A 50 14.08 -59.16 -3.94
CA GLU A 50 15.20 -58.52 -3.24
C GLU A 50 15.59 -57.21 -3.93
N ALA A 51 15.79 -57.22 -5.25
CA ALA A 51 16.09 -56.01 -6.02
C ALA A 51 14.98 -54.94 -5.93
N LYS A 52 13.71 -55.34 -5.86
CA LYS A 52 12.60 -54.40 -5.63
C LYS A 52 12.63 -53.84 -4.22
N THR A 53 12.94 -54.66 -3.21
CA THR A 53 13.07 -54.23 -1.82
C THR A 53 14.22 -53.24 -1.66
N ASP A 54 15.38 -53.50 -2.25
CA ASP A 54 16.53 -52.61 -2.22
C ASP A 54 16.24 -51.27 -2.91
N ASN A 55 15.59 -51.29 -4.07
CA ASN A 55 15.19 -50.07 -4.77
C ASN A 55 14.19 -49.23 -3.96
N LEU A 56 13.21 -49.88 -3.32
CA LEU A 56 12.27 -49.21 -2.42
C LEU A 56 12.98 -48.61 -1.20
N GLN A 57 13.92 -49.35 -0.61
CA GLN A 57 14.70 -48.85 0.52
C GLN A 57 15.55 -47.63 0.13
N GLU A 58 16.21 -47.68 -1.03
CA GLU A 58 17.03 -46.58 -1.54
C GLU A 58 16.19 -45.33 -1.81
N THR A 59 15.04 -45.47 -2.47
CA THR A 59 14.12 -44.36 -2.77
C THR A 59 13.54 -43.72 -1.51
N LEU A 60 13.03 -44.52 -0.57
CA LEU A 60 12.55 -44.03 0.72
C LEU A 60 13.64 -43.31 1.52
N THR A 61 14.88 -43.84 1.50
CA THR A 61 16.00 -43.23 2.22
C THR A 61 16.33 -41.85 1.66
N LYS A 62 16.39 -41.72 0.32
CA LYS A 62 16.63 -40.43 -0.34
C LYS A 62 15.53 -39.42 -0.02
N GLU A 63 14.26 -39.81 -0.14
CA GLU A 63 13.13 -38.91 0.17
C GLU A 63 13.11 -38.45 1.63
N ILE A 64 13.48 -39.31 2.59
CA ILE A 64 13.58 -38.92 4.00
C ILE A 64 14.72 -37.91 4.20
N GLN A 65 15.87 -38.12 3.56
CA GLN A 65 16.99 -37.18 3.66
C GLN A 65 16.66 -35.82 3.03
N ASP A 66 16.00 -35.82 1.86
CA ASP A 66 15.61 -34.59 1.18
C ASP A 66 14.59 -33.79 2.02
N ARG A 67 13.54 -34.44 2.53
CA ARG A 67 12.57 -33.78 3.43
C ARG A 67 13.21 -33.27 4.72
N LYS A 68 14.19 -33.99 5.26
CA LYS A 68 14.92 -33.57 6.47
C LYS A 68 15.72 -32.29 6.20
N ARG A 69 16.38 -32.20 5.04
CA ARG A 69 17.10 -30.98 4.63
C ARG A 69 16.15 -29.80 4.46
N GLU A 70 15.04 -29.98 3.75
CA GLU A 70 14.00 -28.93 3.60
C GLU A 70 13.46 -28.45 4.96
N GLN A 71 13.26 -29.37 5.90
CA GLN A 71 12.81 -29.03 7.25
C GLN A 71 13.86 -28.20 8.01
N GLU A 72 15.14 -28.54 7.89
CA GLU A 72 16.25 -27.79 8.51
C GLU A 72 16.37 -26.38 7.93
N GLU A 73 16.27 -26.24 6.61
CA GLU A 73 16.25 -24.94 5.93
C GLU A 73 15.10 -24.07 6.44
N MET A 74 13.88 -24.62 6.52
CA MET A 74 12.73 -23.90 7.08
C MET A 74 12.97 -23.47 8.53
N GLN A 75 13.49 -24.36 9.37
CA GLN A 75 13.76 -24.04 10.78
C GLN A 75 14.75 -22.88 10.94
N ASN A 76 15.76 -22.79 10.07
CA ASN A 76 16.74 -21.72 10.08
C ASN A 76 16.14 -20.35 9.70
N THR A 77 15.07 -20.30 8.92
CA THR A 77 14.41 -19.03 8.54
C THR A 77 13.47 -18.46 9.62
N ILE A 78 12.95 -19.30 10.52
CA ILE A 78 12.07 -18.88 11.62
C ILE A 78 12.69 -17.77 12.51
N PRO A 79 13.94 -17.87 12.99
CA PRO A 79 14.53 -16.82 13.81
C PRO A 79 14.71 -15.50 13.05
N GLU A 80 15.00 -15.55 11.75
CA GLU A 80 15.10 -14.34 10.92
C GLU A 80 13.75 -13.62 10.81
N ILE A 81 12.67 -14.38 10.55
CA ILE A 81 11.31 -13.84 10.52
C ILE A 81 10.93 -13.24 11.86
N LYS A 82 11.25 -13.92 12.97
CA LYS A 82 10.96 -13.44 14.32
C LYS A 82 11.69 -12.12 14.61
N ASN A 83 12.98 -12.03 14.31
CA ASN A 83 13.76 -10.82 14.52
C ASN A 83 13.25 -9.65 13.66
N SER A 84 12.86 -9.93 12.41
CA SER A 84 12.25 -8.94 11.53
C SER A 84 10.91 -8.42 12.09
N LEU A 85 10.08 -9.32 12.63
CA LEU A 85 8.81 -8.98 13.26
C LEU A 85 9.02 -8.12 14.52
N ASP A 86 9.97 -8.49 15.38
CA ASP A 86 10.29 -7.72 16.58
C ASP A 86 10.80 -6.32 16.22
N ALA A 87 11.66 -6.20 15.21
CA ALA A 87 12.13 -4.91 14.70
C ALA A 87 10.98 -4.05 14.12
N ALA A 88 10.04 -4.67 13.40
CA ALA A 88 8.85 -3.99 12.90
C ALA A 88 7.96 -3.47 14.04
N ASN A 89 7.75 -4.29 15.08
CA ASN A 89 6.96 -3.89 16.25
C ASN A 89 7.59 -2.71 17.01
N SER A 90 8.91 -2.68 17.17
CA SER A 90 9.59 -1.52 17.76
C SER A 90 9.35 -0.24 16.96
N ARG A 91 9.48 -0.31 15.63
CA ARG A 91 9.22 0.85 14.74
C ARG A 91 7.77 1.33 14.82
N ILE A 92 6.82 0.41 14.93
CA ILE A 92 5.39 0.76 15.09
C ILE A 92 5.18 1.53 16.39
N ARG A 93 5.73 1.06 17.52
CA ARG A 93 5.58 1.74 18.82
C ARG A 93 6.21 3.14 18.80
N GLU A 94 7.37 3.29 18.17
CA GLU A 94 7.99 4.61 17.98
C GLU A 94 7.12 5.54 17.14
N ALA A 95 6.52 5.02 16.06
CA ALA A 95 5.60 5.78 15.22
C ALA A 95 4.32 6.19 15.97
N GLU A 96 3.75 5.30 16.78
CA GLU A 96 2.57 5.59 17.63
C GLU A 96 2.85 6.73 18.62
N GLU A 97 4.00 6.71 19.30
CA GLU A 97 4.40 7.80 20.20
C GLU A 97 4.63 9.10 19.43
N GLY A 98 5.22 9.02 18.23
CA GLY A 98 5.39 10.15 17.33
C GLY A 98 4.05 10.78 16.91
N ILE A 99 3.05 9.95 16.58
CA ILE A 99 1.70 10.39 16.21
C ILE A 99 1.04 11.09 17.40
N SER A 100 1.09 10.52 18.60
CA SER A 100 0.50 11.12 19.81
C SER A 100 1.07 12.53 20.08
N LYS A 101 2.39 12.71 19.98
CA LYS A 101 3.03 14.03 20.14
C LYS A 101 2.56 15.05 19.09
N VAL A 102 2.35 14.60 17.85
CA VAL A 102 1.86 15.47 16.77
C VAL A 102 0.39 15.86 16.98
N GLU A 103 -0.43 14.94 17.49
CA GLU A 103 -1.83 15.19 17.83
C GLU A 103 -1.96 16.25 18.93
N ASP A 104 -1.20 16.13 20.01
CA ASP A 104 -1.19 17.12 21.09
C ASP A 104 -0.80 18.51 20.56
N ARG A 105 0.29 18.59 19.79
CA ARG A 105 0.75 19.84 19.17
C ARG A 105 -0.30 20.44 18.23
N ARG A 106 -1.07 19.62 17.52
CA ARG A 106 -2.14 20.08 16.61
C ARG A 106 -3.25 20.79 17.38
N VAL A 107 -3.61 20.29 18.56
CA VAL A 107 -4.62 20.93 19.43
C VAL A 107 -4.14 22.32 19.85
N GLU A 108 -2.89 22.44 20.33
CA GLU A 108 -2.30 23.73 20.73
C GLU A 108 -2.27 24.76 19.59
N ILE A 109 -1.93 24.32 18.37
CA ILE A 109 -1.93 25.18 17.17
C ILE A 109 -3.33 25.71 16.88
N THR A 110 -4.34 24.83 16.96
CA THR A 110 -5.74 25.18 16.68
C THR A 110 -6.23 26.27 17.66
N ASP A 111 -5.96 26.11 18.96
CA ASP A 111 -6.33 27.11 19.97
C ASP A 111 -5.63 28.45 19.75
N ARG A 112 -4.34 28.42 19.39
CA ARG A 112 -3.57 29.61 19.07
C ARG A 112 -4.11 30.33 17.83
N GLU A 113 -4.50 29.60 16.81
CA GLU A 113 -5.09 30.14 15.58
C GLU A 113 -6.44 30.80 15.85
N GLN A 114 -7.33 30.15 16.59
CA GLN A 114 -8.61 30.74 16.99
C GLN A 114 -8.43 32.05 17.77
N LYS A 115 -7.44 32.10 18.68
CA LYS A 115 -7.13 33.32 19.43
C LYS A 115 -6.59 34.43 18.52
N ARG A 116 -5.76 34.10 17.53
CA ARG A 116 -5.26 35.04 16.52
C ARG A 116 -6.39 35.55 15.64
N GLU A 117 -7.30 34.69 15.22
CA GLU A 117 -8.43 35.05 14.38
C GLU A 117 -9.36 36.02 15.10
N LYS A 118 -9.71 35.75 16.37
CA LYS A 118 -10.52 36.67 17.18
C LYS A 118 -9.88 38.06 17.29
N ARG A 119 -8.56 38.12 17.56
CA ARG A 119 -7.82 39.40 17.59
C ARG A 119 -7.83 40.10 16.24
N SER A 120 -7.68 39.35 15.15
CA SER A 120 -7.71 39.92 13.79
C SER A 120 -9.08 40.53 13.47
N LYS A 121 -10.18 39.86 13.83
CA LYS A 121 -11.54 40.36 13.65
C LYS A 121 -11.76 41.66 14.42
N THR A 122 -11.40 41.68 15.71
CA THR A 122 -11.50 42.89 16.52
C THR A 122 -10.65 44.03 15.97
N ASN A 123 -9.41 43.75 15.53
CA ASN A 123 -8.56 44.77 14.92
C ASN A 123 -9.16 45.32 13.63
N GLU A 124 -9.78 44.47 12.80
CA GLU A 124 -10.43 44.89 11.56
C GLU A 124 -11.64 45.80 11.83
N GLU A 125 -12.44 45.48 12.86
CA GLU A 125 -13.54 46.31 13.32
C GLU A 125 -13.05 47.66 13.86
N SER A 126 -12.03 47.65 14.72
CA SER A 126 -11.42 48.89 15.25
C SER A 126 -10.82 49.76 14.13
N LEU A 127 -10.20 49.15 13.12
CA LEU A 127 -9.69 49.89 11.96
C LEU A 127 -10.81 50.50 11.12
N ARG A 128 -11.93 49.80 10.94
CA ARG A 128 -13.12 50.36 10.29
C ARG A 128 -13.64 51.58 11.05
N GLU A 129 -13.81 51.45 12.36
CA GLU A 129 -14.29 52.55 13.21
C GLU A 129 -13.34 53.76 13.18
N LEU A 130 -12.03 53.53 13.27
CA LEU A 130 -11.02 54.59 13.14
C LEU A 130 -11.10 55.27 11.77
N TRP A 131 -11.27 54.50 10.70
CA TRP A 131 -11.36 55.05 9.34
C TRP A 131 -12.64 55.87 9.12
N ASP A 132 -13.76 55.42 9.69
CA ASP A 132 -15.02 56.13 9.65
C ASP A 132 -14.94 57.43 10.47
N ASN A 133 -14.28 57.39 11.64
CA ASN A 133 -14.01 58.57 12.46
C ASN A 133 -13.13 59.59 11.72
N VAL A 134 -12.04 59.16 11.10
CA VAL A 134 -11.16 60.03 10.30
C VAL A 134 -11.90 60.66 9.13
N LYS A 135 -12.85 59.94 8.53
CA LYS A 135 -13.63 60.44 7.38
C LYS A 135 -14.87 61.24 7.76
N ARG A 136 -15.25 61.28 9.03
CA ARG A 136 -16.51 61.89 9.49
C ARG A 136 -16.68 63.35 9.07
N THR A 137 -15.57 64.09 8.97
CA THR A 137 -15.55 65.52 8.56
C THR A 137 -15.23 65.71 7.08
N ASN A 138 -14.96 64.64 6.33
CA ASN A 138 -14.55 64.74 4.94
C ASN A 138 -15.77 64.88 4.02
N ILE A 139 -15.75 65.89 3.15
CA ILE A 139 -16.78 66.13 2.13
C ILE A 139 -16.24 65.70 0.76
N ARG A 140 -17.00 64.86 0.03
CA ARG A 140 -16.65 64.42 -1.32
C ARG A 140 -17.46 65.17 -2.36
N ILE A 141 -16.79 65.98 -3.17
CA ILE A 141 -17.39 66.65 -4.34
C ILE A 141 -17.07 65.85 -5.61
N ILE A 142 -18.09 65.59 -6.43
CA ILE A 142 -18.00 64.84 -7.68
C ILE A 142 -18.47 65.74 -8.82
N GLY A 143 -17.94 65.53 -10.03
CA GLY A 143 -18.34 66.27 -11.23
C GLY A 143 -17.52 67.54 -11.49
N VAL A 144 -16.49 67.82 -10.70
CA VAL A 144 -15.56 68.93 -10.92
C VAL A 144 -14.60 68.59 -12.08
N PRO A 145 -14.62 69.37 -13.19
CA PRO A 145 -13.69 69.19 -14.30
C PRO A 145 -12.24 69.34 -13.83
N GLU A 146 -11.34 68.50 -14.35
CA GLU A 146 -9.93 68.51 -13.93
C GLU A 146 -9.21 69.82 -14.29
N GLY A 147 -9.60 70.47 -15.41
CA GLY A 147 -9.03 71.75 -15.83
C GLY A 147 -9.35 72.90 -14.86
N GLU A 148 -10.56 72.91 -14.30
CA GLU A 148 -11.01 73.96 -13.38
C GLU A 148 -10.20 73.94 -12.07
N GLU A 149 -9.85 72.74 -11.58
CA GLU A 149 -9.00 72.57 -10.41
C GLU A 149 -7.60 73.12 -10.60
N ARG A 150 -6.99 72.89 -11.77
CA ARG A 150 -5.64 73.38 -12.07
C ARG A 150 -5.59 74.90 -12.18
N GLU A 151 -6.68 75.53 -12.62
CA GLU A 151 -6.77 76.97 -12.80
C GLU A 151 -7.10 77.72 -11.50
N LYS A 152 -8.09 77.22 -10.73
CA LYS A 152 -8.65 77.93 -9.57
C LYS A 152 -8.14 77.42 -8.22
N GLY A 153 -7.66 76.17 -8.17
CA GLY A 153 -7.34 75.45 -6.92
C GLY A 153 -8.57 74.80 -6.27
N THR A 154 -8.35 73.67 -5.59
CA THR A 154 -9.39 72.84 -4.93
C THR A 154 -10.19 73.59 -3.87
N GLU A 155 -9.52 74.40 -3.04
CA GLU A 155 -10.16 75.16 -1.96
C GLU A 155 -11.11 76.23 -2.50
N LYS A 156 -10.72 76.93 -3.57
CA LYS A 156 -11.53 77.96 -4.21
C LYS A 156 -12.78 77.37 -4.84
N ILE A 157 -12.65 76.23 -5.51
CA ILE A 157 -13.78 75.49 -6.08
C ILE A 157 -14.77 75.06 -5.00
N LEU A 158 -14.28 74.56 -3.86
CA LEU A 158 -15.12 74.21 -2.72
C LEU A 158 -15.92 75.43 -2.21
N LYS A 159 -15.26 76.58 -2.03
CA LYS A 159 -15.91 77.84 -1.60
C LYS A 159 -16.97 78.33 -2.61
N GLU A 160 -16.64 78.37 -3.90
CA GLU A 160 -17.57 78.74 -4.98
C GLU A 160 -18.77 77.78 -5.03
N THR A 161 -18.53 76.48 -4.90
CA THR A 161 -19.58 75.45 -4.92
C THR A 161 -20.54 75.60 -3.74
N ILE A 162 -20.04 75.82 -2.52
CA ILE A 162 -20.87 76.03 -1.34
C ILE A 162 -21.66 77.33 -1.46
N ALA A 163 -21.03 78.45 -1.82
CA ALA A 163 -21.70 79.74 -1.93
C ALA A 163 -22.82 79.73 -2.98
N LYS A 164 -22.60 79.02 -4.10
CA LYS A 164 -23.58 78.88 -5.18
C LYS A 164 -24.82 78.07 -4.77
N ASN A 165 -24.64 77.00 -3.99
CA ASN A 165 -25.75 76.09 -3.63
C ASN A 165 -26.37 76.40 -2.25
N PHE A 166 -25.59 76.95 -1.33
CA PHE A 166 -25.96 77.25 0.05
C PHE A 166 -25.57 78.69 0.42
N PRO A 167 -26.28 79.71 -0.12
CA PRO A 167 -25.91 81.12 0.02
C PRO A 167 -25.91 81.62 1.47
N ASN A 168 -26.61 80.94 2.37
CA ASN A 168 -26.64 81.25 3.80
C ASN A 168 -25.42 80.69 4.57
N MET A 169 -24.72 79.69 4.02
CA MET A 169 -23.51 79.11 4.63
C MET A 169 -22.21 79.80 4.19
N GLY A 170 -22.23 80.55 3.08
CA GLY A 170 -21.06 81.28 2.58
C GLY A 170 -20.66 82.53 3.38
N LYS A 171 -21.41 82.88 4.43
CA LYS A 171 -21.16 84.05 5.30
C LYS A 171 -20.38 83.70 6.57
N GLU A 172 -20.36 82.43 6.96
CA GLU A 172 -19.49 81.93 8.02
C GLU A 172 -18.09 81.66 7.45
N PRO A 173 -17.02 81.92 8.20
CA PRO A 173 -15.69 81.75 7.67
C PRO A 173 -15.42 80.24 7.47
N LEU A 174 -15.34 79.80 6.21
CA LEU A 174 -14.87 78.48 5.74
C LEU A 174 -13.38 78.21 6.10
N THR A 175 -12.86 78.88 7.13
CA THR A 175 -11.43 79.01 7.49
C THR A 175 -10.82 77.79 8.18
N GLN A 176 -11.55 76.67 8.27
CA GLN A 176 -11.04 75.43 8.87
C GLN A 176 -10.94 74.28 7.86
N ILE A 177 -10.74 74.57 6.57
CA ILE A 177 -10.36 73.53 5.60
C ILE A 177 -8.94 73.09 5.94
N GLN A 178 -8.79 71.89 6.50
CA GLN A 178 -7.49 71.34 6.86
C GLN A 178 -6.69 70.90 5.61
N GLU A 179 -7.37 70.29 4.65
CA GLU A 179 -6.77 69.81 3.40
C GLU A 179 -7.87 69.70 2.32
N ALA A 180 -7.53 70.08 1.08
CA ALA A 180 -8.42 69.90 -0.07
C ALA A 180 -7.60 69.42 -1.26
N GLN A 181 -7.84 68.19 -1.71
CA GLN A 181 -7.08 67.56 -2.79
C GLN A 181 -7.99 66.70 -3.66
N ARG A 182 -7.66 66.58 -4.94
CA ARG A 182 -8.29 65.58 -5.81
C ARG A 182 -7.77 64.21 -5.46
N LEU A 183 -8.69 63.26 -5.32
CA LEU A 183 -8.32 61.86 -5.19
C LEU A 183 -7.69 61.39 -6.51
N PRO A 184 -6.46 60.85 -6.49
CA PRO A 184 -5.83 60.35 -7.71
C PRO A 184 -6.68 59.25 -8.34
N TYR A 185 -6.85 59.30 -9.67
CA TYR A 185 -7.52 58.25 -10.42
C TYR A 185 -6.70 56.96 -10.34
N LYS A 186 -7.08 56.07 -9.42
CA LYS A 186 -6.58 54.69 -9.44
C LYS A 186 -7.39 53.91 -10.48
N ILE A 187 -6.95 53.95 -11.73
CA ILE A 187 -7.46 53.03 -12.77
C ILE A 187 -7.08 51.62 -12.32
N ASN A 188 -8.07 50.78 -12.00
CA ASN A 188 -7.81 49.36 -11.77
C ASN A 188 -7.55 48.70 -13.12
N PRO A 189 -6.32 48.24 -13.43
CA PRO A 189 -6.02 47.63 -14.73
C PRO A 189 -6.82 46.35 -15.00
N ARG A 190 -7.48 45.77 -13.98
CA ARG A 190 -8.35 44.59 -14.11
C ARG A 190 -9.83 44.92 -14.39
N ARG A 191 -10.24 46.20 -14.40
CA ARG A 191 -11.62 46.58 -14.77
C ARG A 191 -11.76 46.59 -16.29
N LYS A 192 -12.62 45.73 -16.83
CA LYS A 192 -13.05 45.78 -18.25
C LYS A 192 -13.82 47.09 -18.50
N PRO A 193 -13.56 47.81 -19.62
CA PRO A 193 -14.37 48.97 -20.01
C PRO A 193 -15.82 48.53 -20.20
N LYS A 194 -16.78 49.32 -19.68
CA LYS A 194 -18.18 49.13 -20.03
C LYS A 194 -18.38 49.71 -21.43
N GLU A 195 -18.82 48.89 -22.38
CA GLU A 195 -19.23 49.34 -23.70
C GLU A 195 -20.44 50.27 -23.56
N THR A 196 -20.26 51.54 -23.93
CA THR A 196 -21.37 52.46 -24.09
C THR A 196 -22.04 52.17 -25.42
N HIS A 197 -23.23 51.59 -25.40
CA HIS A 197 -24.09 51.53 -26.58
C HIS A 197 -24.52 52.95 -26.96
N THR A 198 -23.91 53.51 -28.01
CA THR A 198 -24.45 54.68 -28.70
C THR A 198 -25.54 54.19 -29.65
N ASN A 199 -26.80 54.52 -29.37
CA ASN A 199 -27.89 54.30 -30.32
C ASN A 199 -27.71 55.27 -31.50
N PRO A 200 -27.70 54.78 -32.75
CA PRO A 200 -27.72 55.64 -33.92
C PRO A 200 -29.17 55.96 -34.27
N THR A 201 -29.67 57.07 -33.75
CA THR A 201 -30.86 57.72 -34.32
C THR A 201 -30.60 59.21 -34.32
N ASP A 202 -30.19 59.72 -35.48
CA ASP A 202 -30.58 61.03 -36.04
C ASP A 202 -29.73 61.29 -37.29
N GLN A 203 -30.09 60.60 -38.37
CA GLN A 203 -29.88 61.06 -39.74
C GLN A 203 -31.18 60.83 -40.50
N ASN A 204 -32.02 61.85 -40.49
CA ASN A 204 -32.94 62.20 -41.57
C ASN A 204 -32.96 63.72 -41.67
#